data_AF-A0A3M0VXQ1-F1
#
_entry.id   AF-A0A3M0VXQ1-F1
#
_cell.length_a   1.000
_cell.length_b   1.000
_cell.length_c   1.000
_cell.angle_alpha   90.00
_cell.angle_beta   90.00
_cell.angle_gamma   90.00
#
_symmetry.space_group_name_H-M   'P 1'
#
loop_
_entity.id
_entity.type
_entity.pdbx_description
1 polymer ?
#
loop_
_entity_poly.entity_id
_entity_poly.type
_entity_poly.pdbx_seq_one_letter_code
_entity_poly.pdbx_strand_id
1 'polypeptide(L)'
;MHNVLSRDCMPPAEFRQIASDQIKKYGTTEFIETEIKSVERVEQSKKDNTPSHFEVVDPQVRALGCHVDTGKIKNLEPAKAPEVGVTIVFEDGRHTKVGYLVDRPTTVLSGRHLIDKLGLEIEPHPVMGEHVKVVDFAGSTNVPGVFVVGDASTPLKAVANAMSSGANAAAGIAQQLAAEELQRLLESSSVLSL
;
A
#
# COMPACT_ATOMS: atom_id res chain seq x y z
N MET A 1 19.62 -4.76 0.75
CA MET A 1 18.38 -4.56 1.53
C MET A 1 18.69 -3.57 2.64
N HIS A 2 18.83 -2.30 2.27
CA HIS A 2 18.81 -1.17 3.21
C HIS A 2 17.38 -0.63 3.13
N ASN A 3 16.75 -0.33 4.26
CA ASN A 3 15.39 0.25 4.45
C ASN A 3 14.58 -0.42 5.57
N VAL A 4 15.23 -1.06 6.56
CA VAL A 4 14.57 -1.38 7.83
C VAL A 4 15.28 -0.59 8.93
N LEU A 5 14.71 0.55 9.30
CA LEU A 5 15.18 1.38 10.41
C LEU A 5 15.46 0.47 11.63
N SER A 6 16.68 0.57 12.19
CA SER A 6 17.27 -0.24 13.28
C SER A 6 17.84 -1.63 12.95
N ARG A 7 17.78 -2.11 11.69
CA ARG A 7 18.19 -3.48 11.32
C ARG A 7 19.20 -3.55 10.16
N ASP A 8 19.84 -2.43 9.83
CA ASP A 8 20.90 -2.40 8.82
C ASP A 8 22.06 -3.33 9.23
N CYS A 9 22.64 -4.01 8.23
CA CYS A 9 23.74 -4.98 8.40
C CYS A 9 23.38 -6.25 9.19
N MET A 10 22.09 -6.51 9.48
CA MET A 10 21.65 -7.75 10.11
C MET A 10 21.73 -8.94 9.13
N PRO A 11 22.26 -10.11 9.55
CA PRO A 11 22.23 -11.32 8.75
C PRO A 11 20.79 -11.67 8.31
N PRO A 12 20.56 -12.09 7.05
CA PRO A 12 19.21 -12.37 6.55
C PRO A 12 18.42 -13.40 7.37
N ALA A 13 19.10 -14.39 7.96
CA ALA A 13 18.46 -15.38 8.82
C ALA A 13 17.89 -14.76 10.10
N GLU A 14 18.67 -13.89 10.75
CA GLU A 14 18.27 -13.21 11.98
C GLU A 14 17.11 -12.23 11.70
N PHE A 15 17.20 -11.47 10.61
CA PHE A 15 16.12 -10.58 10.18
C PHE A 15 14.81 -11.34 9.93
N ARG A 16 14.86 -12.48 9.22
CA ARG A 16 13.69 -13.33 8.98
C ARG A 16 13.08 -13.86 10.28
N GLN A 17 13.90 -14.25 11.25
CA GLN A 17 13.43 -14.71 12.55
C GLN A 17 12.65 -13.61 13.28
N ILE A 18 13.23 -12.42 13.39
CA ILE A 18 12.60 -11.27 14.06
C ILE A 18 11.30 -10.86 13.36
N ALA A 19 11.30 -10.78 12.03
CA ALA A 19 10.10 -10.47 11.26
C ALA A 19 9.00 -11.51 11.52
N SER A 20 9.35 -12.80 11.51
CA SER A 20 8.42 -13.90 11.79
C SER A 20 7.84 -13.79 13.20
N ASP A 21 8.68 -13.49 14.20
CA ASP A 21 8.24 -13.35 15.60
C ASP A 21 7.37 -12.11 15.83
N GLN A 22 7.61 -11.02 15.09
CA GLN A 22 6.73 -9.84 15.11
C GLN A 22 5.38 -10.12 14.45
N ILE A 23 5.37 -10.82 13.32
CA ILE A 23 4.13 -11.15 12.60
C ILE A 23 3.28 -12.17 13.38
N LYS A 24 3.90 -13.13 14.06
CA LYS A 24 3.19 -14.09 14.93
C LYS A 24 2.34 -13.43 16.01
N LYS A 25 2.70 -12.23 16.48
CA LYS A 25 1.94 -11.49 17.51
C LYS A 25 0.53 -11.12 17.07
N TYR A 26 0.28 -11.03 15.76
CA TYR A 26 -1.04 -10.70 15.24
C TYR A 26 -1.99 -11.90 15.25
N GLY A 27 -1.50 -13.13 15.44
CA GLY A 27 -2.33 -14.34 15.58
C GLY A 27 -3.08 -14.76 14.31
N THR A 28 -2.85 -14.08 13.19
CA THR A 28 -3.54 -14.29 11.90
C THR A 28 -2.67 -14.99 10.85
N THR A 29 -1.43 -15.35 11.20
CA THR A 29 -0.43 -15.80 10.22
C THR A 29 0.24 -17.09 10.67
N GLU A 30 0.23 -18.09 9.80
CA GLU A 30 0.95 -19.36 9.98
C GLU A 30 2.20 -19.38 9.11
N PHE A 31 3.34 -19.71 9.73
CA PHE A 31 4.62 -19.83 9.04
C PHE A 31 4.92 -21.30 8.82
N ILE A 32 4.99 -21.72 7.55
CA ILE A 32 5.36 -23.08 7.17
C ILE A 32 6.80 -23.06 6.66
N GLU A 33 7.71 -23.60 7.47
CA GLU A 33 9.10 -23.80 7.07
C GLU A 33 9.22 -25.15 6.37
N THR A 34 9.14 -25.13 5.04
CA THR A 34 9.23 -26.34 4.22
C THR A 34 10.13 -26.14 3.01
N GLU A 35 10.85 -27.19 2.64
CA GLU A 35 11.70 -27.24 1.47
C GLU A 35 10.88 -27.76 0.28
N ILE A 36 10.73 -26.94 -0.77
CA ILE A 36 10.04 -27.35 -2.00
C ILE A 36 10.99 -28.25 -2.81
N LYS A 37 10.66 -29.55 -2.90
CA LYS A 37 11.52 -30.56 -3.55
C LYS A 37 11.31 -30.69 -5.07
N SER A 38 10.11 -30.39 -5.56
CA SER A 38 9.80 -30.37 -6.99
C SER A 38 8.50 -29.61 -7.24
N VAL A 39 8.32 -29.12 -8.47
CA VAL A 39 7.10 -28.45 -8.94
C VAL A 39 6.75 -29.05 -10.30
N GLU A 40 5.52 -29.53 -10.48
CA GLU A 40 5.05 -30.15 -11.72
C GLU A 40 3.79 -29.45 -12.26
N ARG A 41 3.65 -29.47 -13.59
CA ARG A 41 2.53 -28.85 -14.31
C ARG A 41 1.39 -29.86 -14.49
N VAL A 42 0.17 -29.47 -14.12
CA VAL A 42 -1.04 -30.29 -14.29
C VAL A 42 -1.79 -29.85 -15.55
N GLU A 43 -2.05 -30.78 -16.48
CA GLU A 43 -2.86 -30.53 -17.69
C GLU A 43 -4.35 -30.84 -17.45
N GLN A 44 -5.25 -30.03 -18.02
CA GLN A 44 -6.70 -30.22 -17.96
C GLN A 44 -7.27 -30.84 -19.24
N SER A 45 -8.23 -31.74 -19.05
CA SER A 45 -8.99 -32.46 -20.09
C SER A 45 -9.99 -31.57 -20.83
N LYS A 46 -10.07 -31.74 -22.16
CA LYS A 46 -11.05 -31.10 -23.06
C LYS A 46 -12.33 -31.93 -23.12
N LYS A 47 -13.44 -31.46 -22.55
CA LYS A 47 -14.81 -31.85 -22.97
C LYS A 47 -15.87 -30.85 -22.47
N ASP A 48 -16.45 -30.16 -23.45
CA ASP A 48 -17.83 -29.66 -23.55
C ASP A 48 -18.25 -28.25 -23.04
N ASN A 49 -18.60 -27.45 -24.07
CA ASN A 49 -19.67 -26.44 -24.18
C ASN A 49 -19.52 -25.04 -23.51
N THR A 50 -18.84 -24.13 -24.21
CA THR A 50 -18.59 -22.73 -23.81
C THR A 50 -19.67 -21.74 -24.27
N PRO A 51 -20.24 -20.92 -23.36
CA PRO A 51 -20.70 -19.58 -23.67
C PRO A 51 -19.61 -18.53 -23.39
N SER A 52 -19.73 -17.40 -24.09
CA SER A 52 -18.77 -16.30 -24.17
C SER A 52 -18.45 -15.66 -22.81
N HIS A 53 -17.16 -15.41 -22.58
CA HIS A 53 -16.60 -14.73 -21.41
C HIS A 53 -15.56 -13.69 -21.88
N PHE A 54 -15.30 -12.70 -21.04
CA PHE A 54 -14.32 -11.65 -21.35
C PHE A 54 -12.90 -12.21 -21.29
N GLU A 55 -12.18 -12.05 -22.40
CA GLU A 55 -10.82 -12.56 -22.56
C GLU A 55 -9.82 -11.53 -22.03
N VAL A 56 -9.16 -11.83 -20.91
CA VAL A 56 -7.89 -11.16 -20.60
C VAL A 56 -6.84 -11.82 -21.49
N VAL A 57 -6.68 -11.28 -22.70
CA VAL A 57 -5.55 -11.60 -23.58
C VAL A 57 -4.39 -10.73 -23.15
N ASP A 58 -3.69 -11.13 -22.10
CA ASP A 58 -2.34 -10.64 -21.87
C ASP A 58 -1.35 -11.72 -22.33
N PRO A 59 -0.79 -11.60 -23.56
CA PRO A 59 0.18 -12.55 -24.07
C PRO A 59 1.44 -12.64 -23.18
N GLN A 60 1.75 -11.58 -22.43
CA GLN A 60 2.92 -11.51 -21.56
C GLN A 60 2.70 -12.35 -20.30
N VAL A 61 1.52 -12.28 -19.70
CA VAL A 61 1.16 -13.07 -18.50
C VAL A 61 1.16 -14.57 -18.81
N ARG A 62 0.65 -14.96 -19.99
CA ARG A 62 0.69 -16.38 -20.43
C ARG A 62 2.11 -16.85 -20.76
N ALA A 63 2.96 -15.99 -21.33
CA ALA A 63 4.36 -16.31 -21.58
C ALA A 63 5.16 -16.54 -20.28
N LEU A 64 4.74 -15.93 -19.17
CA LEU A 64 5.31 -16.16 -17.83
C LEU A 64 4.83 -17.45 -17.17
N GLY A 65 3.98 -18.24 -17.84
CA GLY A 65 3.44 -19.49 -17.29
C GLY A 65 2.33 -19.29 -16.26
N CYS A 66 1.81 -18.07 -16.11
CA CYS A 66 0.71 -17.79 -15.20
C CYS A 66 -0.61 -18.36 -15.74
N HIS A 67 -1.41 -18.93 -14.84
CA HIS A 67 -2.78 -19.33 -15.14
C HIS A 67 -3.69 -18.10 -15.08
N VAL A 68 -4.46 -17.87 -16.14
CA VAL A 68 -5.44 -16.78 -16.22
C VAL A 68 -6.83 -17.41 -16.21
N ASP A 69 -7.57 -17.18 -15.12
CA ASP A 69 -8.99 -17.51 -15.00
C ASP A 69 -9.82 -16.25 -15.18
N THR A 70 -10.84 -16.31 -16.03
CA THR A 70 -11.73 -15.19 -16.37
C THR A 70 -13.14 -15.40 -15.82
N GLY A 71 -13.37 -16.48 -15.06
CA GLY A 71 -14.64 -16.77 -14.42
C GLY A 71 -15.01 -15.70 -13.41
N LYS A 72 -16.30 -15.34 -13.36
CA LYS A 72 -16.82 -14.46 -12.32
C LYS A 72 -16.79 -15.17 -10.97
N ILE A 73 -16.19 -14.52 -9.98
CA ILE A 73 -16.16 -15.01 -8.61
C ILE A 73 -17.53 -14.77 -7.98
N LYS A 74 -18.19 -15.86 -7.57
CA LYS A 74 -19.45 -15.82 -6.83
C LYS A 74 -19.20 -15.59 -5.33
N ASN A 75 -18.22 -16.30 -4.78
CA ASN A 75 -17.91 -16.23 -3.36
C ASN A 75 -16.42 -16.54 -3.11
N LEU A 76 -15.88 -15.98 -2.03
CA LEU A 76 -14.59 -16.36 -1.48
C LEU A 76 -14.83 -17.06 -0.15
N GLU A 77 -14.33 -18.28 -0.03
CA GLU A 77 -14.49 -19.10 1.18
C GLU A 77 -13.13 -19.24 1.86
N PRO A 78 -12.84 -18.46 2.91
CA PRO A 78 -11.62 -18.61 3.69
C PRO A 78 -11.56 -20.00 4.32
N ALA A 79 -10.39 -20.63 4.24
CA ALA A 79 -10.15 -21.88 4.93
C ALA A 79 -10.28 -21.70 6.46
N LYS A 80 -10.75 -22.74 7.13
CA LYS A 80 -10.82 -22.76 8.60
C LYS A 80 -9.57 -23.44 9.14
N ALA A 81 -9.00 -22.90 10.21
CA ALA A 81 -7.86 -23.50 10.89
C ALA A 81 -8.12 -24.99 11.19
N PRO A 82 -7.13 -25.88 11.00
CA PRO A 82 -5.71 -25.60 10.70
C PRO A 82 -5.39 -25.42 9.20
N GLU A 83 -6.40 -25.39 8.32
CA GLU A 83 -6.20 -25.25 6.89
C GLU A 83 -5.97 -23.78 6.51
N VAL A 84 -4.97 -23.52 5.66
CA VAL A 84 -4.66 -22.19 5.13
C VAL A 84 -5.10 -22.07 3.68
N GLY A 85 -5.69 -20.93 3.34
CA GLY A 85 -6.03 -20.56 1.97
C GLY A 85 -7.40 -19.93 1.81
N VAL A 86 -7.76 -19.70 0.56
CA VAL A 86 -9.08 -19.25 0.12
C VAL A 86 -9.53 -20.15 -1.01
N THR A 87 -10.75 -20.68 -0.91
CA THR A 87 -11.42 -21.31 -2.04
C THR A 87 -12.20 -20.24 -2.79
N ILE A 88 -11.85 -20.06 -4.07
CA ILE A 88 -12.57 -19.20 -5.00
C ILE A 88 -13.70 -20.03 -5.60
N VAL A 89 -14.94 -19.61 -5.35
CA VAL A 89 -16.14 -20.25 -5.92
C VAL A 89 -16.62 -19.39 -7.08
N PHE A 90 -16.65 -19.96 -8.28
CA PHE A 90 -17.08 -19.29 -9.49
C PHE A 90 -18.60 -19.42 -9.70
N GLU A 91 -19.19 -18.51 -10.48
CA GLU A 91 -20.63 -18.54 -10.80
C GLU A 91 -21.04 -19.81 -11.59
N ASP A 92 -20.12 -20.38 -12.35
CA ASP A 92 -20.32 -21.61 -13.14
C ASP A 92 -20.21 -22.90 -12.31
N GLY A 93 -20.00 -22.79 -10.99
CA GLY A 93 -19.87 -23.91 -10.07
C GLY A 93 -18.46 -24.48 -9.93
N ARG A 94 -17.49 -24.02 -10.74
CA ARG A 94 -16.07 -24.35 -10.54
C ARG A 94 -15.59 -23.79 -9.22
N HIS A 95 -14.56 -24.42 -8.67
CA HIS A 95 -13.90 -23.99 -7.45
C HIS A 95 -12.40 -24.19 -7.58
N THR A 96 -11.62 -23.26 -7.02
CA THR A 96 -10.16 -23.33 -7.02
C THR A 96 -9.63 -22.87 -5.68
N LYS A 97 -8.81 -23.71 -5.05
CA LYS A 97 -8.16 -23.38 -3.79
C LYS A 97 -6.81 -22.74 -4.03
N VAL A 98 -6.57 -21.58 -3.43
CA VAL A 98 -5.30 -20.86 -3.45
C VAL A 98 -4.79 -20.63 -2.03
N GLY A 99 -3.47 -20.53 -1.86
CA GLY A 99 -2.87 -20.27 -0.55
C GLY A 99 -3.12 -18.85 -0.03
N TYR A 100 -3.25 -17.88 -0.93
CA TYR A 100 -3.60 -16.50 -0.62
C TYR A 100 -4.19 -15.82 -1.86
N LEU A 101 -4.90 -14.72 -1.64
CA LEU A 101 -5.44 -13.86 -2.69
C LEU A 101 -4.94 -12.44 -2.43
N VAL A 102 -4.43 -11.78 -3.47
CA VAL A 102 -4.02 -10.37 -3.39
C VAL A 102 -5.00 -9.56 -4.22
N ASP A 103 -5.64 -8.59 -3.57
CA ASP A 103 -6.35 -7.50 -4.21
C ASP A 103 -5.74 -6.18 -3.77
N ARG A 104 -5.71 -5.19 -4.67
CA ARG A 104 -5.23 -3.85 -4.37
C ARG A 104 -6.36 -2.85 -4.66
N PRO A 105 -7.32 -2.70 -3.73
CA PRO A 105 -8.46 -1.83 -3.94
C PRO A 105 -8.02 -0.37 -4.12
N THR A 106 -8.84 0.39 -4.86
CA THR A 106 -8.65 1.83 -4.97
C THR A 106 -8.98 2.47 -3.63
N THR A 107 -8.08 3.32 -3.13
CA THR A 107 -8.24 3.99 -1.83
C THR A 107 -8.89 5.36 -1.96
N VAL A 108 -9.62 5.75 -0.93
CA VAL A 108 -10.22 7.09 -0.79
C VAL A 108 -9.65 7.80 0.43
N LEU A 109 -9.63 9.14 0.40
CA LEU A 109 -9.14 9.96 1.50
C LEU A 109 -10.13 9.97 2.67
N SER A 110 -9.71 9.48 3.84
CA SER A 110 -10.57 9.37 5.04
C SER A 110 -11.04 10.73 5.57
N GLY A 111 -10.19 11.76 5.48
CA GLY A 111 -10.44 13.10 6.01
C GLY A 111 -11.17 14.05 5.06
N ARG A 112 -11.95 13.56 4.09
CA ARG A 112 -12.44 14.38 2.97
C ARG A 112 -13.14 15.68 3.38
N HIS A 113 -13.95 15.62 4.43
CA HIS A 113 -14.62 16.81 5.00
C HIS A 113 -13.65 17.93 5.44
N LEU A 114 -12.48 17.58 5.98
CA LEU A 114 -11.46 18.54 6.42
C LEU A 114 -10.68 19.08 5.21
N ILE A 115 -10.36 18.19 4.28
CA ILE A 115 -9.66 18.51 3.02
C ILE A 115 -10.49 19.53 2.23
N ASP A 116 -11.80 19.29 2.09
CA ASP A 116 -12.71 20.19 1.39
C ASP A 116 -12.87 21.53 2.14
N LYS A 117 -13.02 21.51 3.49
CA LYS A 117 -13.15 22.73 4.30
C LYS A 117 -11.91 23.61 4.27
N LEU A 118 -10.73 23.01 4.21
CA LEU A 118 -9.46 23.73 4.10
C LEU A 118 -9.17 24.15 2.66
N GLY A 119 -9.88 23.61 1.66
CA GLY A 119 -9.65 23.92 0.24
C GLY A 119 -8.36 23.30 -0.30
N LEU A 120 -8.00 22.11 0.17
CA LEU A 120 -6.78 21.42 -0.26
C LEU A 120 -6.97 20.81 -1.66
N GLU A 121 -5.96 20.95 -2.52
CA GLU A 121 -5.95 20.31 -3.83
C GLU A 121 -5.73 18.80 -3.72
N ILE A 122 -6.46 18.04 -4.54
CA ILE A 122 -6.40 16.58 -4.58
C ILE A 122 -5.94 16.14 -5.95
N GLU A 123 -5.02 15.19 -5.98
CA GLU A 123 -4.49 14.59 -7.18
C GLU A 123 -4.95 13.12 -7.27
N PRO A 124 -5.61 12.73 -8.37
CA PRO A 124 -6.01 11.35 -8.59
C PRO A 124 -4.84 10.54 -9.18
N HIS A 125 -4.58 9.35 -8.63
CA HIS A 125 -3.73 8.35 -9.28
C HIS A 125 -4.61 7.30 -10.00
N PRO A 126 -4.36 7.01 -11.29
CA PRO A 126 -5.25 6.19 -12.12
C PRO A 126 -5.48 4.76 -11.59
N VAL A 127 -4.55 4.26 -10.78
CA VAL A 127 -4.64 2.90 -10.20
C VAL A 127 -4.59 2.90 -8.67
N MET A 128 -4.09 3.96 -8.02
CA MET A 128 -3.73 3.93 -6.58
C MET A 128 -4.64 4.79 -5.72
N GLY A 129 -5.69 5.36 -6.32
CA GLY A 129 -6.64 6.22 -5.63
C GLY A 129 -6.14 7.65 -5.50
N GLU A 130 -6.85 8.43 -4.70
CA GLU A 130 -6.59 9.86 -4.52
C GLU A 130 -5.59 10.12 -3.40
N HIS A 131 -4.82 11.20 -3.53
CA HIS A 131 -3.98 11.78 -2.49
C HIS A 131 -4.07 13.31 -2.53
N VAL A 132 -3.83 13.97 -1.40
CA VAL A 132 -3.68 15.42 -1.35
C VAL A 132 -2.40 15.80 -2.08
N LYS A 133 -2.48 16.79 -2.95
CA LYS A 133 -1.34 17.28 -3.71
C LYS A 133 -0.38 18.01 -2.78
N VAL A 134 0.90 17.61 -2.85
CA VAL A 134 1.99 18.26 -2.13
C VAL A 134 2.74 19.21 -3.06
N VAL A 135 3.20 20.35 -2.53
CA VAL A 135 3.97 21.34 -3.29
C VAL A 135 5.48 21.15 -3.14
N ASP A 136 5.93 20.46 -2.10
CA ASP A 136 7.33 20.24 -1.79
C ASP A 136 7.59 18.91 -1.06
N PHE A 137 8.87 18.65 -0.79
CA PHE A 137 9.31 17.45 -0.07
C PHE A 137 8.92 17.44 1.42
N ALA A 138 8.61 18.59 2.01
CA ALA A 138 8.11 18.69 3.37
C ALA A 138 6.62 18.34 3.47
N GLY A 139 5.92 18.14 2.35
CA GLY A 139 4.49 17.82 2.34
C GLY A 139 3.62 19.06 2.54
N SER A 140 4.13 20.25 2.23
CA SER A 140 3.32 21.47 2.20
C SER A 140 2.17 21.31 1.19
N THR A 141 1.00 21.88 1.50
CA THR A 141 -0.15 21.92 0.59
C THR A 141 -0.24 23.26 -0.15
N ASN A 142 -1.30 23.47 -0.94
CA ASN A 142 -1.64 24.77 -1.51
C ASN A 142 -2.08 25.81 -0.46
N VAL A 143 -2.35 25.39 0.78
CA VAL A 143 -2.74 26.27 1.88
C VAL A 143 -1.55 26.49 2.82
N PRO A 144 -1.07 27.74 3.00
CA PRO A 144 0.04 28.05 3.89
C PRO A 144 -0.19 27.55 5.32
N GLY A 145 0.83 26.96 5.92
CA GLY A 145 0.76 26.39 7.27
C GLY A 145 0.04 25.03 7.35
N VAL A 146 -0.51 24.51 6.24
CA VAL A 146 -1.14 23.19 6.20
C VAL A 146 -0.23 22.20 5.47
N PHE A 147 0.06 21.10 6.15
CA PHE A 147 0.89 20.01 5.68
C PHE A 147 0.10 18.71 5.64
N VAL A 148 0.50 17.81 4.75
CA VAL A 148 -0.08 16.46 4.62
C VAL A 148 1.04 15.42 4.57
N VAL A 149 0.84 14.33 5.29
CA VAL A 149 1.82 13.24 5.44
C VAL A 149 1.12 11.89 5.40
N GLY A 150 1.89 10.82 5.27
CA GLY A 150 1.35 9.46 5.27
C GLY A 150 0.56 9.11 4.03
N ASP A 151 -0.37 8.17 4.17
CA ASP A 151 -1.16 7.64 3.04
C ASP A 151 -2.00 8.73 2.34
N ALA A 152 -2.28 9.84 3.03
CA ALA A 152 -3.00 10.97 2.47
C ALA A 152 -2.15 11.84 1.54
N SER A 153 -0.81 11.77 1.63
CA SER A 153 0.11 12.62 0.85
C SER A 153 0.75 11.90 -0.33
N THR A 154 0.48 10.60 -0.53
CA THR A 154 1.14 9.82 -1.58
C THR A 154 0.30 8.61 -2.04
N PRO A 155 0.37 8.23 -3.33
CA PRO A 155 -0.20 6.96 -3.78
C PRO A 155 0.55 5.74 -3.22
N LEU A 156 1.81 5.90 -2.78
CA LEU A 156 2.65 4.84 -2.22
C LEU A 156 2.42 4.67 -0.71
N LYS A 157 1.29 4.02 -0.38
CA LYS A 157 0.78 3.82 0.98
C LYS A 157 1.56 2.74 1.73
N ALA A 158 2.62 3.16 2.42
CA ALA A 158 3.51 2.28 3.18
C ALA A 158 3.95 2.97 4.48
N VAL A 159 4.05 2.20 5.56
CA VAL A 159 4.42 2.69 6.89
C VAL A 159 5.74 3.46 6.88
N ALA A 160 6.76 2.94 6.18
CA ALA A 160 8.06 3.60 6.08
C ALA A 160 7.97 4.97 5.37
N ASN A 161 7.15 5.07 4.32
CA ASN A 161 6.91 6.33 3.61
C ASN A 161 6.17 7.31 4.53
N ALA A 162 5.19 6.83 5.28
CA ALA A 162 4.46 7.65 6.24
C ALA A 162 5.39 8.22 7.32
N MET A 163 6.26 7.40 7.90
CA MET A 163 7.26 7.85 8.86
C MET A 163 8.21 8.89 8.26
N SER A 164 8.73 8.63 7.06
CA SER A 164 9.64 9.57 6.39
C SER A 164 8.98 10.90 6.08
N SER A 165 7.77 10.89 5.52
CA SER A 165 7.01 12.12 5.23
C SER A 165 6.70 12.92 6.50
N GLY A 166 6.39 12.26 7.62
CA GLY A 166 6.23 12.89 8.92
C GLY A 166 7.49 13.62 9.39
N ALA A 167 8.67 13.01 9.23
CA ALA A 167 9.94 13.64 9.59
C ALA A 167 10.25 14.87 8.72
N ASN A 168 10.01 14.77 7.41
CA ASN A 168 10.21 15.89 6.49
C ASN A 168 9.28 17.07 6.81
N ALA A 169 8.00 16.78 7.08
CA ALA A 169 7.03 17.79 7.48
C ALA A 169 7.42 18.48 8.79
N ALA A 170 7.87 17.72 9.80
CA ALA A 170 8.35 18.30 11.05
C ALA A 170 9.52 19.27 10.82
N ALA A 171 10.47 18.92 9.95
CA ALA A 171 11.56 19.80 9.58
C ALA A 171 11.07 21.06 8.85
N GLY A 172 10.15 20.92 7.89
CA GLY A 172 9.56 22.04 7.15
C GLY A 172 8.77 22.99 8.05
N ILE A 173 7.96 22.46 8.98
CA ILE A 173 7.21 23.23 9.97
C ILE A 173 8.19 24.01 10.87
N ALA A 174 9.23 23.36 11.39
CA ALA A 174 10.22 24.03 12.24
C ALA A 174 10.94 25.18 11.50
N GLN A 175 11.26 24.99 10.22
CA GLN A 175 11.86 26.02 9.38
C GLN A 175 10.89 27.19 9.13
N GLN A 176 9.62 26.92 8.83
CA GLN A 176 8.61 27.97 8.62
C GLN A 176 8.38 28.78 9.91
N LEU A 177 8.22 28.11 11.05
CA LEU A 177 8.06 28.79 12.34
C LEU A 177 9.27 29.66 12.71
N ALA A 178 10.49 29.17 12.48
CA ALA A 178 11.70 29.96 12.72
C ALA A 178 11.77 31.20 11.80
N ALA A 179 11.36 31.06 10.54
CA ALA A 179 11.31 32.17 9.59
C ALA A 179 10.23 33.21 9.98
N GLU A 180 9.04 32.76 10.39
CA GLU A 180 7.97 33.63 10.88
C GLU A 180 8.41 34.41 12.14
N GLU A 181 9.09 33.74 13.07
CA GLU A 181 9.59 34.40 14.27
C GLU A 181 10.67 35.44 13.95
N LEU A 182 11.58 35.14 13.03
CA LEU A 182 12.56 36.11 12.55
C LEU A 182 11.88 37.34 11.93
N GLN A 183 10.84 37.14 11.11
CA GLN A 183 10.09 38.24 10.52
C GLN A 183 9.43 39.11 11.60
N ARG A 184 8.77 38.53 12.60
CA ARG A 184 8.19 39.28 13.73
C ARG A 184 9.22 40.11 14.48
N LEU A 185 10.43 39.56 14.71
CA LEU A 185 11.50 40.28 15.39
C LEU A 185 12.05 41.46 14.57
N LEU A 186 12.18 41.30 13.26
CA LEU A 186 12.59 42.38 12.37
C LEU A 186 11.55 43.50 12.33
N GLU A 187 10.26 43.14 12.21
CA GLU A 187 9.15 44.10 12.24
C GLU A 187 9.11 44.89 13.55
N SER A 188 9.19 44.20 14.70
CA SER A 188 9.17 44.87 16.01
C SER A 188 10.39 45.77 16.26
N SER A 189 11.57 45.40 15.75
CA SER A 189 12.78 46.23 15.85
C SER A 189 12.72 47.48 14.97
N SER A 190 12.08 47.39 13.80
CA SER A 190 11.88 48.53 12.90
C SER A 190 10.86 49.55 13.41
N VAL A 191 9.89 49.15 14.24
CA VAL A 191 8.93 50.06 14.89
C VAL A 191 9.55 50.82 16.07
N LEU A 192 10.59 50.27 16.71
CA LEU A 192 11.31 50.90 17.83
C LEU A 192 12.39 51.91 17.41
N SER A 193 12.63 52.08 16.10
CA SER A 193 13.66 52.96 15.53
C SER A 193 13.11 54.22 14.82
N LEU A 194 11.84 54.55 15.05
CA LEU A 194 11.15 55.80 14.68
C LEU A 194 10.71 56.55 15.93
#